data_AF-A0A349W293-F1
#
_entry.id   AF-A0A349W293-F1
#
_cell.length_a   1.000
_cell.length_b   1.000
_cell.length_c   1.000
_cell.angle_alpha   90.00
_cell.angle_beta   90.00
_cell.angle_gamma   90.00
#
_symmetry.space_group_name_H-M   'P 1'
#
loop_
_entity.id
_entity.type
_entity.pdbx_description
1 polymer ?
#
loop_
_entity_poly.entity_id
_entity_poly.type
_entity_poly.pdbx_seq_one_letter_code
_entity_poly.pdbx_strand_id
1 'polypeptide(L)'
;MISNKTLLASLATAAILVSCNNQTPQEKAAEKMEHAEEKAADANEEAMKTSEDAATKDAEAVVYSDKAAANAAIASVTAPVLSNDKAKELYTKLGKTWVDRINAESADQALDKEKSLLDIKNEIEKSLADGKISASDKDNIMKYQSDCLAAIKAAL
;
A
#
# COMPACT_ATOMS: atom_id res chain seq x y z
N MET A 1 73.42 6.37 10.98
CA MET A 1 74.16 6.36 9.70
C MET A 1 73.25 5.77 8.64
N ILE A 2 73.26 6.42 7.48
CA ILE A 2 72.37 6.32 6.32
C ILE A 2 72.66 5.07 5.49
N SER A 3 71.74 4.76 4.56
CA SER A 3 71.92 4.09 3.25
C SER A 3 71.67 2.57 3.22
N ASN A 4 71.07 1.97 2.18
CA ASN A 4 70.45 2.45 0.94
C ASN A 4 69.85 1.25 0.18
N LYS A 5 68.96 1.52 -0.79
CA LYS A 5 68.72 0.81 -2.07
C LYS A 5 67.92 -0.52 -2.11
N THR A 6 66.67 -0.38 -2.55
CA THR A 6 66.10 -0.90 -3.82
C THR A 6 66.78 -2.12 -4.49
N LEU A 7 66.01 -3.16 -4.86
CA LEU A 7 65.83 -3.66 -6.26
C LEU A 7 65.20 -5.08 -6.35
N LEU A 8 64.17 -5.15 -7.20
CA LEU A 8 63.86 -6.17 -8.22
C LEU A 8 63.41 -7.60 -7.85
N ALA A 9 62.13 -7.85 -8.19
CA ALA A 9 61.64 -8.80 -9.21
C ALA A 9 62.22 -10.23 -9.24
N SER A 10 61.32 -11.22 -9.13
CA SER A 10 61.32 -12.34 -10.07
C SER A 10 59.91 -12.93 -10.23
N LEU A 11 59.39 -12.79 -11.47
CA LEU A 11 58.40 -13.71 -12.02
C LEU A 11 58.97 -15.13 -11.90
N ALA A 12 58.18 -16.06 -11.38
CA ALA A 12 58.43 -17.48 -11.57
C ALA A 12 57.14 -18.16 -12.03
N THR A 13 56.92 -18.07 -13.34
CA THR A 13 56.03 -18.92 -14.12
C THR A 13 56.52 -20.36 -13.98
N ALA A 14 55.74 -21.25 -13.38
CA ALA A 14 55.95 -22.68 -13.45
C ALA A 14 54.67 -23.33 -13.99
N ALA A 15 54.61 -23.41 -15.32
CA ALA A 15 53.71 -24.30 -16.02
C ALA A 15 54.22 -25.74 -15.85
N ILE A 16 53.39 -26.63 -15.31
CA ILE A 16 53.55 -28.07 -15.46
C ILE A 16 52.27 -28.64 -16.06
N LEU A 17 52.48 -29.37 -17.15
CA LEU A 17 51.53 -29.88 -18.12
C LEU A 17 50.84 -31.17 -17.64
N VAL A 18 49.52 -31.20 -17.90
CA VAL A 18 48.71 -32.31 -18.45
C VAL A 18 48.32 -33.49 -17.54
N SER A 19 47.02 -33.54 -17.25
CA SER A 19 46.20 -34.74 -17.51
C SER A 19 44.72 -34.38 -17.71
N CYS A 20 44.21 -34.66 -18.92
CA CYS A 20 42.80 -34.92 -19.30
C CYS A 20 41.69 -34.04 -18.69
N ASN A 21 41.62 -32.76 -19.07
CA ASN A 21 40.38 -32.14 -19.58
C ASN A 21 40.78 -30.82 -20.26
N ASN A 22 40.24 -30.52 -21.44
CA ASN A 22 40.80 -29.59 -22.43
C ASN A 22 40.69 -28.08 -22.10
N GLN A 23 40.79 -27.68 -20.81
CA GLN A 23 40.77 -26.29 -20.34
C GLN A 23 41.91 -26.05 -19.35
N THR A 24 42.57 -24.90 -19.48
CA THR A 24 43.61 -24.44 -18.56
C THR A 24 43.06 -24.26 -17.14
N PRO A 25 43.87 -24.41 -16.07
CA PRO A 25 43.42 -24.18 -14.69
C PRO A 25 42.78 -22.79 -14.46
N GLN A 26 43.16 -21.80 -15.28
CA GLN A 26 42.60 -20.45 -15.26
C GLN A 26 41.18 -20.40 -15.86
N GLU A 27 40.92 -21.13 -16.94
CA GLU A 27 39.57 -21.25 -17.53
C GLU A 27 38.60 -21.97 -16.59
N LYS A 28 39.05 -23.06 -15.92
CA LYS A 28 38.22 -23.74 -14.90
C LYS A 28 37.94 -22.87 -13.67
N ALA A 29 38.86 -21.97 -13.34
CA ALA A 29 38.65 -21.01 -12.25
C ALA A 29 37.65 -19.91 -12.67
N ALA A 30 37.75 -19.41 -13.90
CA ALA A 30 36.82 -18.44 -14.46
C ALA A 30 35.40 -19.01 -14.57
N GLU A 31 35.22 -20.22 -15.10
CA GLU A 31 33.91 -20.88 -15.22
C GLU A 31 33.27 -21.15 -13.84
N LYS A 32 34.06 -21.53 -12.84
CA LYS A 32 33.58 -21.69 -11.46
C LYS A 32 33.22 -20.35 -10.80
N MET A 33 33.92 -19.29 -11.15
CA MET A 33 33.64 -17.94 -10.68
C MET A 33 32.36 -17.41 -11.32
N GLU A 34 32.19 -17.59 -12.63
CA GLU A 34 30.97 -17.25 -13.38
C GLU A 34 29.75 -17.99 -12.82
N HIS A 35 29.85 -19.30 -12.58
CA HIS A 35 28.75 -20.06 -11.96
C HIS A 35 28.49 -19.67 -10.49
N ALA A 36 29.51 -19.21 -9.76
CA ALA A 36 29.33 -18.72 -8.41
C ALA A 36 28.66 -17.34 -8.40
N GLU A 37 28.99 -16.48 -9.37
CA GLU A 37 28.36 -15.18 -9.58
C GLU A 37 26.89 -15.34 -10.02
N GLU A 38 26.60 -16.27 -10.93
CA GLU A 38 25.24 -16.61 -11.37
C GLU A 38 24.39 -17.11 -10.18
N LYS A 39 24.89 -18.07 -9.39
CA LYS A 39 24.18 -18.54 -8.19
C LYS A 39 24.00 -17.47 -7.13
N ALA A 40 24.97 -16.55 -7.00
CA ALA A 40 24.85 -15.43 -6.08
C ALA A 40 23.81 -14.42 -6.58
N ALA A 41 23.73 -14.18 -7.89
CA ALA A 41 22.72 -13.34 -8.51
C ALA A 41 21.31 -13.93 -8.34
N ASP A 42 21.13 -15.22 -8.61
CA ASP A 42 19.86 -15.93 -8.44
C ASP A 42 19.38 -15.88 -6.98
N ALA A 43 20.28 -16.18 -6.03
CA ALA A 43 19.95 -16.13 -4.60
C ALA A 43 19.60 -14.70 -4.14
N ASN A 44 20.24 -13.69 -4.72
CA ASN A 44 19.93 -12.29 -4.43
C ASN A 44 18.58 -11.87 -5.05
N GLU A 45 18.24 -12.33 -6.25
CA GLU A 45 16.94 -12.10 -6.89
C GLU A 45 15.81 -12.78 -6.11
N GLU A 46 15.99 -14.03 -5.68
CA GLU A 46 15.01 -14.75 -4.84
C GLU A 46 14.82 -14.08 -3.48
N ALA A 47 15.90 -13.58 -2.87
CA ALA A 47 15.84 -12.83 -1.62
C ALA A 47 15.12 -11.49 -1.79
N MET A 48 15.36 -10.77 -2.89
CA MET A 48 14.64 -9.54 -3.24
C MET A 48 13.15 -9.80 -3.44
N LYS A 49 12.76 -10.81 -4.23
CA LYS A 49 11.36 -11.19 -4.43
C LYS A 49 10.66 -11.54 -3.12
N THR A 50 11.33 -12.34 -2.27
CA THR A 50 10.78 -12.71 -0.95
C THR A 50 10.59 -11.48 -0.05
N SER A 51 11.53 -10.54 -0.09
CA SER A 51 11.44 -9.28 0.67
C SER A 51 10.35 -8.36 0.15
N GLU A 52 10.17 -8.25 -1.17
CA GLU A 52 9.10 -7.49 -1.80
C GLU A 52 7.73 -8.10 -1.50
N ASP A 53 7.60 -9.42 -1.55
CA ASP A 53 6.37 -10.14 -1.18
C ASP A 53 6.02 -9.94 0.30
N ALA A 54 7.02 -9.96 1.19
CA ALA A 54 6.81 -9.70 2.62
C ALA A 54 6.38 -8.25 2.87
N ALA A 55 7.07 -7.27 2.25
CA ALA A 55 6.71 -5.85 2.37
C ALA A 55 5.30 -5.57 1.80
N THR A 56 4.93 -6.25 0.70
CA THR A 56 3.59 -6.14 0.10
C THR A 56 2.53 -6.71 1.05
N LYS A 57 2.76 -7.89 1.63
CA LYS A 57 1.83 -8.49 2.61
C LYS A 57 1.67 -7.63 3.87
N ASP A 58 2.75 -7.05 4.38
CA ASP A 58 2.70 -6.16 5.53
C ASP A 58 1.91 -4.88 5.20
N ALA A 59 2.13 -4.30 4.02
CA ALA A 59 1.36 -3.14 3.56
C ALA A 59 -0.13 -3.47 3.38
N GLU A 60 -0.46 -4.62 2.78
CA GLU A 60 -1.84 -5.11 2.63
C GLU A 60 -2.51 -5.35 4.00
N ALA A 61 -1.78 -5.92 4.96
CA ALA A 61 -2.29 -6.16 6.32
C ALA A 61 -2.60 -4.85 7.06
N VAL A 62 -1.75 -3.83 6.92
CA VAL A 62 -2.00 -2.49 7.47
C VAL A 62 -3.24 -1.88 6.82
N VAL A 63 -3.35 -1.89 5.48
CA VAL A 63 -4.52 -1.36 4.77
C VAL A 63 -5.81 -2.09 5.18
N TYR A 64 -5.76 -3.41 5.35
CA TYR A 64 -6.91 -4.18 5.83
C TYR A 64 -7.31 -3.80 7.27
N SER A 65 -6.33 -3.69 8.16
CA SER A 65 -6.54 -3.25 9.55
C SER A 65 -7.17 -1.86 9.61
N ASP A 66 -6.67 -0.92 8.81
CA ASP A 66 -7.19 0.45 8.71
C ASP A 66 -8.64 0.46 8.20
N LYS A 67 -8.95 -0.31 7.15
CA LYS A 67 -10.33 -0.48 6.65
C LYS A 67 -11.26 -1.03 7.73
N ALA A 68 -10.82 -2.05 8.47
CA ALA A 68 -11.61 -2.65 9.54
C ALA A 68 -11.85 -1.67 10.69
N ALA A 69 -10.82 -0.93 11.12
CA ALA A 69 -10.90 0.09 12.15
C ALA A 69 -11.85 1.23 11.73
N ALA A 70 -11.73 1.74 10.50
CA ALA A 70 -12.60 2.79 9.98
C ALA A 70 -14.07 2.32 9.86
N ASN A 71 -14.32 1.09 9.40
CA ASN A 71 -15.68 0.53 9.34
C ASN A 71 -16.29 0.39 10.75
N ALA A 72 -15.52 -0.11 11.73
CA ALA A 72 -15.96 -0.21 13.11
C ALA A 72 -16.26 1.18 13.71
N ALA A 73 -15.43 2.17 13.41
CA ALA A 73 -15.61 3.53 13.86
C ALA A 73 -16.91 4.15 13.33
N ILE A 74 -17.20 4.04 12.03
CA ILE A 74 -18.48 4.52 11.48
C ILE A 74 -19.68 3.77 12.09
N ALA A 75 -19.57 2.45 12.27
CA ALA A 75 -20.66 1.66 12.87
C ALA A 75 -21.00 2.09 14.31
N SER A 76 -20.05 2.71 15.01
CA SER A 76 -20.27 3.26 16.36
C SER A 76 -20.94 4.63 16.37
N VAL A 77 -21.03 5.32 15.21
CA VAL A 77 -21.67 6.63 15.11
C VAL A 77 -23.18 6.44 15.27
N THR A 78 -23.76 7.17 16.22
CA THR A 78 -25.19 7.09 16.52
C THR A 78 -26.02 7.57 15.32
N ALA A 79 -27.01 6.77 14.93
CA ALA A 79 -27.95 7.14 13.88
C ALA A 79 -28.75 8.40 14.29
N PRO A 80 -28.91 9.40 13.39
CA PRO A 80 -29.69 10.59 13.68
C PRO A 80 -31.18 10.27 13.80
N VAL A 81 -31.88 11.04 14.63
CA VAL A 81 -33.35 11.05 14.63
C VAL A 81 -33.85 11.89 13.46
N LEU A 82 -34.66 11.28 12.59
CA LEU A 82 -35.13 11.89 11.33
C LEU A 82 -36.65 11.83 11.25
N SER A 83 -37.25 12.90 10.75
CA SER A 83 -38.70 13.13 10.82
C SER A 83 -39.51 12.33 9.79
N ASN A 84 -38.90 11.94 8.67
CA ASN A 84 -39.60 11.32 7.54
C ASN A 84 -38.71 10.35 6.76
N ASP A 85 -39.31 9.60 5.84
CA ASP A 85 -38.62 8.53 5.11
C ASP A 85 -37.65 9.04 4.06
N LYS A 86 -37.89 10.21 3.45
CA LYS A 86 -36.92 10.80 2.50
C LYS A 86 -35.62 11.19 3.22
N ALA A 87 -35.72 11.74 4.42
CA ALA A 87 -34.55 12.03 5.25
C ALA A 87 -33.79 10.74 5.60
N LYS A 88 -34.50 9.67 6.00
CA LYS A 88 -33.88 8.36 6.29
C LYS A 88 -33.20 7.75 5.07
N GLU A 89 -33.81 7.88 3.89
CA GLU A 89 -33.24 7.42 2.62
C GLU A 89 -31.91 8.12 2.33
N LEU A 90 -31.87 9.46 2.42
CA LEU A 90 -30.67 10.26 2.20
C LEU A 90 -29.56 9.93 3.21
N TYR A 91 -29.91 9.81 4.48
CA TYR A 91 -29.01 9.34 5.54
C TYR A 91 -28.43 7.95 5.23
N THR A 92 -29.28 7.00 4.86
CA THR A 92 -28.86 5.62 4.57
C THR A 92 -27.93 5.58 3.36
N LYS A 93 -28.26 6.33 2.31
CA LYS A 93 -27.44 6.46 1.11
C LYS A 93 -26.06 7.04 1.46
N LEU A 94 -26.03 8.11 2.25
CA LEU A 94 -24.80 8.74 2.73
C LEU A 94 -23.93 7.76 3.55
N GLY A 95 -24.52 7.06 4.52
CA GLY A 95 -23.81 6.08 5.35
C GLY A 95 -23.23 4.94 4.52
N LYS A 96 -24.00 4.39 3.58
CA LYS A 96 -23.51 3.36 2.65
C LYS A 96 -22.36 3.87 1.79
N THR A 97 -22.44 5.08 1.26
CA THR A 97 -21.37 5.65 0.43
C THR A 97 -20.07 5.86 1.22
N TRP A 98 -20.15 6.20 2.51
CA TRP A 98 -18.96 6.23 3.37
C TRP A 98 -18.32 4.86 3.56
N VAL A 99 -19.11 3.82 3.81
CA VAL A 99 -18.62 2.44 3.88
C VAL A 99 -18.00 2.03 2.55
N ASP A 100 -18.65 2.30 1.41
CA ASP A 100 -18.08 2.03 0.09
C ASP A 100 -16.75 2.79 -0.13
N ARG A 101 -16.64 4.03 0.37
CA ARG A 101 -15.42 4.85 0.26
C ARG A 101 -14.26 4.30 1.08
N ILE A 102 -14.53 3.76 2.27
CA ILE A 102 -13.52 3.08 3.10
C ILE A 102 -13.04 1.81 2.39
N ASN A 103 -13.99 1.05 1.85
CA ASN A 103 -13.70 -0.27 1.28
C ASN A 103 -13.19 -0.23 -0.17
N ALA A 104 -13.13 0.94 -0.81
CA ALA A 104 -12.59 1.12 -2.14
C ALA A 104 -11.22 0.43 -2.31
N GLU A 105 -11.04 -0.26 -3.42
CA GLU A 105 -9.85 -1.07 -3.73
C GLU A 105 -8.85 -0.29 -4.59
N SER A 106 -9.26 0.86 -5.15
CA SER A 106 -8.40 1.75 -5.93
C SER A 106 -8.67 3.23 -5.63
N ALA A 107 -7.71 4.07 -6.00
CA ALA A 107 -7.84 5.52 -5.91
C ALA A 107 -9.01 6.04 -6.77
N ASP A 108 -9.22 5.47 -7.97
CA ASP A 108 -10.33 5.86 -8.85
C ASP A 108 -11.69 5.53 -8.22
N GLN A 109 -11.83 4.33 -7.64
CA GLN A 109 -13.04 3.95 -6.90
C GLN A 109 -13.28 4.90 -5.71
N ALA A 110 -12.22 5.23 -4.97
CA ALA A 110 -12.28 6.16 -3.86
C ALA A 110 -12.76 7.56 -4.32
N LEU A 111 -12.20 8.09 -5.41
CA LEU A 111 -12.59 9.38 -5.99
C LEU A 111 -14.04 9.38 -6.47
N ASP A 112 -14.51 8.30 -7.08
CA ASP A 112 -15.91 8.19 -7.51
C ASP A 112 -16.89 8.17 -6.33
N LYS A 113 -16.50 7.58 -5.21
CA LYS A 113 -17.29 7.66 -3.97
C LYS A 113 -17.26 9.06 -3.36
N GLU A 114 -16.16 9.81 -3.47
CA GLU A 114 -16.12 11.22 -3.06
C GLU A 114 -17.06 12.10 -3.88
N LYS A 115 -17.12 11.90 -5.21
CA LYS A 115 -18.12 12.55 -6.06
C LYS A 115 -19.54 12.18 -5.63
N SER A 116 -19.79 10.90 -5.36
CA SER A 116 -21.09 10.42 -4.89
C SER A 116 -21.51 11.07 -3.56
N LEU A 117 -20.57 11.27 -2.62
CA LEU A 117 -20.83 11.98 -1.36
C LEU A 117 -21.22 13.45 -1.62
N LEU A 118 -20.55 14.12 -2.56
CA LEU A 118 -20.90 15.49 -2.96
C LEU A 118 -22.29 15.55 -3.59
N ASP A 119 -22.63 14.60 -4.47
CA ASP A 119 -23.94 14.53 -5.11
C ASP A 119 -25.06 14.30 -4.08
N ILE A 120 -24.83 13.44 -3.08
CA ILE A 120 -25.78 13.22 -1.98
C ILE A 120 -25.97 14.50 -1.17
N LYS A 121 -24.90 15.25 -0.89
CA LYS A 121 -25.00 16.55 -0.21
C LYS A 121 -25.87 17.54 -1.00
N ASN A 122 -25.67 17.61 -2.31
CA ASN A 122 -26.50 18.43 -3.19
C ASN A 122 -27.97 17.94 -3.22
N GLU A 123 -28.19 16.62 -3.16
CA GLU A 123 -29.54 16.02 -3.08
C GLU A 123 -30.25 16.38 -1.77
N ILE A 124 -29.52 16.44 -0.64
CA ILE A 124 -30.03 16.89 0.66
C ILE A 124 -30.44 18.36 0.57
N GLU A 125 -29.58 19.23 0.03
CA GLU A 125 -29.87 20.66 -0.13
C GLU A 125 -31.09 20.89 -1.04
N LYS A 126 -31.18 20.16 -2.15
CA LYS A 126 -32.34 20.19 -3.03
C LYS A 126 -33.61 19.68 -2.33
N SER A 127 -33.51 18.60 -1.56
CA SER A 127 -34.66 18.05 -0.84
C SER A 127 -35.18 19.02 0.24
N LEU A 128 -34.29 19.80 0.86
CA LEU A 128 -34.68 20.88 1.76
C LEU A 128 -35.39 22.01 0.99
N ALA A 129 -34.81 22.46 -0.13
CA ALA A 129 -35.40 23.51 -0.95
C ALA A 129 -36.79 23.13 -1.50
N ASP A 130 -36.97 21.86 -1.87
CA ASP A 130 -38.24 21.29 -2.33
C ASP A 130 -39.25 21.06 -1.18
N GLY A 131 -38.86 21.29 0.09
CA GLY A 131 -39.71 21.04 1.26
C GLY A 131 -39.95 19.55 1.57
N LYS A 132 -39.15 18.64 0.99
CA LYS A 132 -39.25 17.19 1.20
C LYS A 132 -38.62 16.74 2.52
N ILE A 133 -37.71 17.53 3.07
CA ILE A 133 -37.13 17.34 4.40
C ILE A 133 -37.14 18.66 5.16
N SER A 134 -37.09 18.60 6.49
CA SER A 134 -36.98 19.78 7.32
C SER A 134 -35.53 20.28 7.43
N ALA A 135 -35.34 21.52 7.89
CA ALA A 135 -34.01 22.03 8.22
C ALA A 135 -33.33 21.20 9.31
N SER A 136 -34.10 20.73 10.31
CA SER A 136 -33.58 19.85 11.36
C SER A 136 -33.10 18.50 10.80
N ASP A 137 -33.80 17.93 9.81
CA ASP A 137 -33.35 16.68 9.16
C ASP A 137 -32.01 16.90 8.46
N LYS A 138 -31.88 17.99 7.69
CA LYS A 138 -30.61 18.35 7.04
C LYS A 138 -29.50 18.46 8.09
N ASP A 139 -29.71 19.23 9.15
CA ASP A 139 -28.68 19.49 10.16
C ASP A 139 -28.26 18.20 10.86
N ASN A 140 -29.21 17.31 11.18
CA ASN A 140 -28.93 16.00 11.77
C ASN A 140 -28.14 15.09 10.81
N ILE A 141 -28.47 15.07 9.52
CA ILE A 141 -27.74 14.29 8.50
C ILE A 141 -26.31 14.85 8.31
N MET A 142 -26.15 16.17 8.25
CA MET A 142 -24.85 16.82 8.09
C MET A 142 -23.97 16.67 9.34
N LYS A 143 -24.57 16.66 10.53
CA LYS A 143 -23.87 16.33 11.77
C LYS A 143 -23.39 14.88 11.74
N TYR A 144 -24.26 13.93 11.37
CA TYR A 144 -23.87 12.52 11.19
C TYR A 144 -22.69 12.38 10.22
N GLN A 145 -22.69 13.09 9.09
CA GLN A 145 -21.55 13.10 8.16
C GLN A 145 -20.24 13.52 8.85
N SER A 146 -20.31 14.57 9.65
CA SER A 146 -19.16 15.14 10.37
C SER A 146 -18.67 14.21 11.47
N ASP A 147 -19.59 13.57 12.19
CA ASP A 147 -19.30 12.57 13.22
C ASP A 147 -18.62 11.32 12.60
N CYS A 148 -19.09 10.84 11.44
CA CYS A 148 -18.44 9.76 10.69
C CYS A 148 -17.00 10.12 10.31
N LEU A 149 -16.77 11.31 9.76
CA LEU A 149 -15.43 11.75 9.39
C LEU A 149 -14.50 11.85 10.60
N ALA A 150 -15.01 12.37 11.73
CA ALA A 150 -14.26 12.46 12.97
C ALA A 150 -13.91 11.07 13.54
N ALA A 151 -14.88 10.14 13.51
CA ALA A 151 -14.68 8.77 13.98
C ALA A 151 -13.62 8.03 13.16
N ILE A 152 -13.68 8.12 11.83
CA ILE A 152 -12.66 7.53 10.94
C ILE A 152 -11.27 8.09 11.28
N LYS A 153 -11.14 9.42 11.39
CA LYS A 153 -9.86 10.08 11.70
C LYS A 153 -9.29 9.73 13.07
N ALA A 154 -10.12 9.35 14.03
CA ALA A 154 -9.68 8.94 15.34
C ALA A 154 -9.26 7.46 15.40
N ALA A 155 -9.66 6.67 14.40
CA ALA A 155 -9.41 5.23 14.32
C ALA A 155 -8.21 4.83 13.45
N LEU A 156 -7.69 5.77 12.65
CA LEU A 156 -6.51 5.66 11.79
C LEU A 156 -5.37 6.49 12.36
#